data_AF-A0AAV0WA62-F1
#
_entry.id   AF-A0AAV0WA62-F1
#
_cell.length_a   1.000
_cell.length_b   1.000
_cell.length_c   1.000
_cell.angle_alpha   90.00
_cell.angle_beta   90.00
_cell.angle_gamma   90.00
#
_symmetry.space_group_name_H-M   'P 1'
#
loop_
_entity.id
_entity.type
_entity.pdbx_description
1 polymer ?
#
loop_
_entity_poly.entity_id
_entity_poly.type
_entity_poly.pdbx_seq_one_letter_code
_entity_poly.pdbx_strand_id
1 'polypeptide(L)'
;MTFNLVELFELLEYKTDGPVSMNVILKLQSWGLIANENTLKCNNGHFLKLYPSSDVCDGFVWRCREYTATRKQKKVRCEYTQSLRKNKFFCKSHLSLYQIVIFSYLWVENVSLEFLSKQVKISKCCG
;
A
#
# COMPACT_ATOMS: atom_id res chain seq x y z
N MET A 1 3.17 -4.07 -20.02
CA MET A 1 4.36 -3.36 -19.54
C MET A 1 5.34 -4.44 -19.13
N THR A 2 6.38 -4.67 -19.92
CA THR A 2 7.43 -5.65 -19.62
C THR A 2 8.52 -4.92 -18.84
N PHE A 3 8.72 -5.29 -17.58
CA PHE A 3 9.86 -4.85 -16.78
C PHE A 3 10.79 -6.03 -16.61
N ASN A 4 12.10 -5.80 -16.60
CA ASN A 4 13.02 -6.78 -16.03
C ASN A 4 13.24 -6.51 -14.54
N LEU A 5 13.92 -7.44 -13.85
CA LEU A 5 14.15 -7.35 -12.42
C LEU A 5 14.96 -6.11 -12.01
N VAL A 6 15.91 -5.66 -12.83
CA VAL A 6 16.75 -4.48 -12.55
C VAL A 6 15.91 -3.21 -12.59
N GLU A 7 15.10 -3.04 -13.63
CA GLU A 7 14.16 -1.91 -13.76
C GLU A 7 13.15 -1.88 -12.60
N LEU A 8 12.73 -3.05 -12.12
CA LEU A 8 11.86 -3.15 -10.96
C LEU A 8 12.57 -2.68 -9.69
N PHE A 9 13.83 -3.07 -9.47
CA PHE A 9 14.61 -2.62 -8.32
C PHE A 9 14.90 -1.12 -8.36
N GLU A 10 15.23 -0.57 -9.53
CA GLU A 10 15.39 0.88 -9.72
C GLU A 10 14.14 1.65 -9.33
N LEU A 11 12.98 1.18 -9.80
CA LEU A 11 11.68 1.75 -9.48
C LEU A 11 11.36 1.68 -7.98
N LEU A 12 11.77 0.60 -7.33
CA LEU A 12 11.62 0.39 -5.89
C LEU A 12 12.75 1.05 -5.07
N GLU A 13 13.54 1.94 -5.69
CA GLU A 13 14.64 2.67 -5.04
C GLU A 13 15.67 1.73 -4.37
N TYR A 14 15.84 0.53 -4.93
CA TYR A 14 16.68 -0.53 -4.39
C TYR A 14 16.32 -0.96 -2.95
N LYS A 15 15.11 -0.65 -2.50
CA LYS A 15 14.60 -1.03 -1.18
C LYS A 15 13.82 -2.33 -1.25
N THR A 16 13.92 -3.11 -0.18
CA THR A 16 13.22 -4.38 -0.02
C THR A 16 12.29 -4.39 1.20
N ASP A 17 12.37 -3.38 2.06
CA ASP A 17 11.57 -3.28 3.28
C ASP A 17 11.45 -1.83 3.76
N GLY A 18 10.60 -1.61 4.77
CA GLY A 18 10.36 -0.34 5.42
C GLY A 18 9.28 0.52 4.74
N PRO A 19 9.13 1.78 5.18
CA PRO A 19 8.14 2.69 4.64
C PRO A 19 8.41 2.99 3.16
N VAL A 20 7.34 3.05 2.36
CA VAL A 20 7.46 3.39 0.94
C VAL A 20 7.63 4.89 0.74
N SER A 21 8.32 5.31 -0.31
CA SER A 21 8.38 6.73 -0.69
C SER A 21 7.12 7.17 -1.42
N MET A 22 6.90 8.48 -1.54
CA MET A 22 5.77 9.01 -2.32
C MET A 22 5.88 8.62 -3.81
N ASN A 23 7.09 8.54 -4.36
CA ASN A 23 7.31 8.12 -5.75
C ASN A 23 6.83 6.68 -5.98
N VAL A 24 7.16 5.78 -5.04
CA VAL A 24 6.69 4.39 -5.07
C VAL A 24 5.16 4.36 -4.94
N ILE A 25 4.55 5.14 -4.05
CA ILE A 25 3.08 5.23 -3.93
C ILE A 25 2.44 5.63 -5.26
N LEU A 26 2.91 6.70 -5.90
CA LEU A 26 2.37 7.17 -7.18
C LEU A 26 2.46 6.09 -8.27
N LYS A 27 3.55 5.31 -8.27
CA LYS A 27 3.71 4.20 -9.20
C LYS A 27 2.72 3.07 -8.91
N LEU A 28 2.57 2.66 -7.64
CA LEU A 28 1.60 1.65 -7.21
C LEU A 28 0.14 2.08 -7.50
N GLN A 29 -0.13 3.37 -7.41
CA GLN A 29 -1.41 3.96 -7.80
C GLN A 29 -1.66 3.88 -9.31
N SER A 30 -0.65 4.18 -10.14
CA SER A 30 -0.73 4.01 -11.60
C SER A 30 -0.95 2.56 -12.02
N TRP A 31 -0.50 1.60 -11.22
CA TRP A 31 -0.72 0.17 -11.42
C TRP A 31 -2.04 -0.34 -10.83
N GLY A 32 -2.80 0.50 -10.13
CA GLY A 32 -4.05 0.13 -9.47
C GLY A 32 -3.88 -0.74 -8.21
N LEU A 33 -2.65 -0.95 -7.74
CA LEU A 33 -2.36 -1.70 -6.52
C LEU A 33 -2.77 -0.92 -5.27
N ILE A 34 -2.68 0.41 -5.30
CA ILE A 34 -3.17 1.33 -4.26
C ILE A 34 -4.23 2.25 -4.86
N ALA A 35 -5.19 2.66 -4.04
CA ALA A 35 -6.24 3.59 -4.47
C ALA A 35 -5.65 4.96 -4.88
N ASN A 36 -6.23 5.59 -5.91
CA ASN A 36 -5.86 6.95 -6.30
C ASN A 36 -6.48 7.97 -5.34
N GLU A 37 -5.96 9.21 -5.33
CA GLU A 37 -6.63 10.31 -4.66
C GLU A 37 -8.06 10.51 -5.19
N ASN A 38 -8.94 11.05 -4.36
CA ASN A 38 -10.35 11.30 -4.70
C ASN A 38 -11.16 10.04 -5.09
N THR A 39 -10.69 8.83 -4.75
CA THR A 39 -11.46 7.59 -4.97
C THR A 39 -12.10 7.05 -3.69
N LEU A 40 -11.46 7.26 -2.55
CA LEU A 40 -11.94 6.77 -1.25
C LEU A 40 -12.69 7.86 -0.50
N LYS A 41 -13.79 7.49 0.15
CA LYS A 41 -14.59 8.37 0.99
C LYS A 41 -14.71 7.84 2.42
N CYS A 42 -14.79 8.75 3.39
CA CYS A 42 -15.19 8.39 4.75
C CYS A 42 -16.71 8.17 4.84
N ASN A 43 -17.19 7.73 6.01
CA ASN A 43 -18.62 7.51 6.27
C ASN A 43 -19.49 8.77 6.09
N ASN A 44 -18.88 9.96 6.14
CA ASN A 44 -19.55 11.24 5.91
C ASN A 44 -19.48 11.71 4.44
N GLY A 45 -18.94 10.89 3.53
CA GLY A 45 -18.86 11.19 2.10
C GLY A 45 -17.67 12.06 1.67
N HIS A 46 -16.80 12.48 2.60
CA HIS A 46 -15.61 13.27 2.28
C HIS A 46 -14.50 12.41 1.67
N PHE A 47 -13.80 12.94 0.67
CA PHE A 47 -12.64 12.27 0.10
C PHE A 47 -11.50 12.15 1.10
N LEU A 48 -10.85 10.99 1.12
CA LEU A 48 -9.65 10.75 1.91
C LEU A 48 -8.43 11.30 1.17
N LYS A 49 -7.46 11.79 1.93
CA LYS A 49 -6.15 12.22 1.43
C LYS A 49 -5.06 11.33 2.02
N LEU A 50 -3.96 11.20 1.29
CA LEU A 50 -2.81 10.42 1.74
C LEU A 50 -1.99 11.24 2.74
N TYR A 51 -1.59 10.64 3.86
CA TYR A 51 -0.76 11.27 4.86
C TYR A 51 0.36 10.35 5.34
N PRO A 52 1.58 10.88 5.57
CA PRO A 52 2.62 10.15 6.28
C PRO A 52 2.18 9.73 7.68
N SER A 53 2.59 8.54 8.11
CA SER A 53 2.36 8.03 9.46
C SER A 53 3.46 7.05 9.84
N SER A 54 4.13 7.33 10.96
CA SER A 54 5.15 6.46 11.56
C SER A 54 4.57 5.20 12.21
N ASP A 55 3.26 5.19 12.47
CA ASP A 55 2.59 4.14 13.25
C ASP A 55 2.18 2.93 12.38
N VAL A 56 2.48 2.98 11.08
CA VAL A 56 2.14 1.93 10.12
C VAL A 56 3.37 1.52 9.31
N CYS A 57 3.46 0.23 8.99
CA CYS A 57 4.62 -0.34 8.30
C CYS A 57 4.92 0.32 6.94
N ASP A 58 3.87 0.73 6.23
CA ASP A 58 4.00 1.33 4.88
C ASP A 58 4.41 2.81 4.92
N GLY A 59 4.40 3.45 6.09
CA GLY A 59 4.73 4.88 6.25
C GLY A 59 3.61 5.85 5.85
N PHE A 60 2.46 5.37 5.36
CA PHE A 60 1.36 6.19 4.86
C PHE A 60 -0.02 5.61 5.18
N VAL A 61 -1.01 6.49 5.35
CA VAL A 61 -2.43 6.14 5.56
C VAL A 61 -3.36 7.05 4.77
N TRP A 62 -4.55 6.55 4.45
CA TRP A 62 -5.66 7.36 3.98
C TRP A 62 -6.41 7.97 5.16
N ARG A 63 -6.47 9.31 5.25
CA ARG A 63 -7.12 10.00 6.37
C ARG A 63 -8.07 11.08 5.89
N CYS A 64 -9.22 11.17 6.56
CA CYS A 64 -10.10 12.34 6.47
C CYS A 64 -9.65 13.36 7.51
N ARG A 65 -9.67 14.65 7.16
CA ARG A 65 -9.41 15.76 8.10
C ARG A 65 -10.46 16.87 8.01
N GLU A 66 -11.51 16.63 7.25
CA GLU A 66 -12.62 17.57 7.05
C GLU A 66 -13.51 17.66 8.28
N TYR A 67 -14.20 18.79 8.43
CA TYR A 67 -15.13 19.02 9.53
C TYR A 67 -16.56 18.69 9.11
N THR A 68 -17.28 17.96 9.95
CA THR A 68 -18.71 17.71 9.79
C THR A 68 -19.52 18.48 10.82
N ALA A 69 -20.64 19.06 10.39
CA ALA A 69 -21.65 19.64 11.27
C ALA A 69 -23.00 19.01 10.94
N THR A 70 -23.62 18.34 11.90
CA THR A 70 -25.05 18.06 11.88
C THR A 70 -25.79 19.32 12.34
N ARG A 71 -26.97 19.61 11.75
CA ARG A 71 -27.72 20.89 11.73
C ARG A 71 -27.89 21.69 13.04
N LYS A 72 -27.42 21.22 14.20
CA LYS A 72 -27.45 21.93 15.49
C LYS A 72 -26.23 21.67 16.40
N GLN A 73 -25.18 21.01 15.91
CA GLN A 73 -24.00 20.65 16.70
C GLN A 73 -22.75 21.40 16.24
N LYS A 74 -21.81 21.59 17.18
CA LYS A 74 -20.48 22.15 16.89
C LYS A 74 -19.80 21.31 15.81
N LYS A 75 -19.08 21.97 14.88
CA LYS A 75 -18.26 21.28 13.88
C LYS A 75 -17.25 20.37 14.58
N VAL A 76 -17.30 19.08 14.29
CA VAL A 76 -16.33 18.09 14.77
C VAL A 76 -15.48 17.64 13.59
N ARG A 77 -14.17 17.49 13.83
CA ARG A 77 -13.24 16.98 12.81
C ARG A 77 -13.48 15.48 12.60
N CYS A 78 -13.55 15.05 11.36
CA CYS A 78 -13.61 13.63 11.03
C CYS A 78 -12.23 13.01 11.26
N GLU A 79 -12.16 12.00 12.12
CA GLU A 79 -10.91 11.28 12.44
C GLU A 79 -10.80 9.93 11.70
N TYR A 80 -11.62 9.71 10.66
CA TYR A 80 -11.59 8.47 9.89
C TYR A 80 -10.22 8.25 9.25
N THR A 81 -9.64 7.08 9.47
CA THR A 81 -8.37 6.64 8.89
C THR A 81 -8.51 5.23 8.32
N GLN A 82 -7.67 4.89 7.34
CA GLN A 82 -7.68 3.61 6.65
C GLN A 82 -6.29 3.26 6.11
N SER A 83 -5.89 1.99 6.26
CA SER A 83 -4.67 1.45 5.68
C SER A 83 -4.68 1.50 4.14
N LEU A 84 -3.51 1.71 3.54
CA LEU A 84 -3.31 1.59 2.10
C LEU A 84 -3.72 0.23 1.55
N ARG A 85 -3.59 -0.81 2.38
CA ARG A 85 -3.81 -2.21 2.01
C ARG A 85 -5.28 -2.63 2.04
N LYS A 86 -6.20 -1.79 2.54
CA LYS A 86 -7.62 -2.17 2.69
C LYS A 86 -8.22 -2.55 1.33
N ASN A 87 -8.96 -3.67 1.31
CA ASN A 87 -9.59 -4.23 0.10
C ASN A 87 -8.61 -4.66 -1.00
N LYS A 88 -7.35 -4.95 -0.66
CA LYS A 88 -6.36 -5.56 -1.56
C LYS A 88 -6.05 -6.99 -1.13
N PHE A 89 -5.57 -7.81 -2.06
CA PHE A 89 -5.24 -9.22 -1.78
C PHE A 89 -4.18 -9.36 -0.68
N PHE A 90 -3.33 -8.36 -0.50
CA PHE A 90 -2.29 -8.29 0.53
C PHE A 90 -2.72 -7.57 1.82
N CYS A 91 -4.03 -7.35 2.05
CA CYS A 91 -4.54 -6.58 3.20
C CYS A 91 -4.09 -7.11 4.58
N LYS A 92 -3.87 -8.42 4.70
CA LYS A 92 -3.40 -9.08 5.94
C LYS A 92 -1.96 -9.57 5.86
N SER A 93 -1.25 -9.22 4.79
CA SER A 93 0.14 -9.65 4.62
C SER A 93 1.04 -8.93 5.63
N HIS A 94 2.03 -9.64 6.17
CA HIS A 94 3.12 -9.06 6.96
C HIS A 94 4.29 -8.59 6.10
N LEU A 95 4.24 -8.85 4.78
CA LEU A 95 5.27 -8.39 3.85
C LEU A 95 5.20 -6.88 3.66
N SER A 96 6.34 -6.25 3.41
CA SER A 96 6.41 -4.86 2.96
C SER A 96 5.77 -4.69 1.58
N LEU A 97 5.36 -3.46 1.22
CA LEU A 97 4.88 -3.21 -0.14
C LEU A 97 5.96 -3.51 -1.20
N TYR A 98 7.24 -3.28 -0.88
CA TYR A 98 8.35 -3.68 -1.76
C TYR A 98 8.38 -5.19 -2.00
N GLN A 99 8.27 -6.00 -0.93
CA GLN A 99 8.22 -7.45 -1.02
C GLN A 99 6.98 -7.94 -1.78
N ILE A 100 5.82 -7.31 -1.57
CA ILE A 100 4.58 -7.64 -2.29
C ILE A 100 4.76 -7.43 -3.79
N VAL A 101 5.39 -6.32 -4.21
CA VAL A 101 5.65 -6.04 -5.62
C VAL A 101 6.62 -7.05 -6.23
N ILE A 102 7.75 -7.31 -5.57
CA ILE A 102 8.74 -8.29 -6.03
C ILE A 102 8.12 -9.69 -6.12
N PHE A 103 7.38 -10.11 -5.10
CA PHE A 103 6.68 -11.38 -5.08
C PHE A 103 5.68 -11.48 -6.24
N SER A 104 4.91 -10.42 -6.49
CA SER A 104 3.93 -10.40 -7.59
C SER A 104 4.60 -10.49 -8.96
N TYR A 105 5.73 -9.80 -9.15
CA TYR A 105 6.51 -9.88 -10.39
C TYR A 105 7.01 -11.32 -10.62
N LEU A 106 7.69 -11.89 -9.64
CA LEU A 106 8.24 -13.24 -9.75
C LEU A 106 7.13 -14.29 -9.94
N TRP A 107 5.97 -14.11 -9.30
CA TRP A 107 4.80 -14.96 -9.50
C TRP A 107 4.34 -14.96 -10.96
N VAL A 108 4.29 -13.80 -11.61
CA VAL A 108 3.90 -13.67 -13.02
C VAL A 108 4.92 -14.29 -13.97
N GLU A 109 6.21 -14.25 -13.63
CA GLU A 109 7.30 -14.90 -14.38
C GLU A 109 7.30 -16.44 -14.24
N ASN A 110 6.32 -17.04 -13.55
CA ASN A 110 6.18 -18.48 -13.33
C ASN A 110 7.43 -19.15 -12.74
N VAL A 111 8.19 -18.43 -11.91
CA VAL A 111 9.32 -19.04 -11.19
C VAL A 111 8.82 -20.01 -10.12
N SER A 112 9.62 -21.03 -9.80
CA SER A 112 9.23 -22.03 -8.80
C SER A 112 9.08 -21.41 -7.41
N LEU A 113 8.19 -21.99 -6.58
CA LEU A 113 8.00 -21.56 -5.20
C LEU A 113 9.29 -21.67 -4.36
N GLU A 114 10.13 -22.66 -4.67
CA GLU A 114 11.45 -22.81 -4.05
C GLU A 114 12.36 -21.61 -4.37
N PHE A 115 12.36 -21.17 -5.64
CA PHE A 115 13.11 -19.99 -6.04
C PHE A 115 12.55 -18.73 -5.36
N LEU A 116 11.22 -18.54 -5.37
CA LEU A 116 10.56 -17.42 -4.68
C LEU A 116 10.94 -17.32 -3.20
N SER A 117 10.93 -18.46 -2.49
CA SER A 117 11.24 -18.52 -1.06
C SER A 117 12.70 -18.20 -0.74
N LYS A 118 13.62 -18.40 -1.70
CA LYS A 118 15.03 -18.01 -1.55
C LYS A 118 15.23 -16.51 -1.75
N GLN A 119 14.46 -15.89 -2.65
CA GLN A 119 14.59 -14.46 -2.99
C GLN A 119 13.82 -13.54 -2.03
N VAL A 120 12.63 -13.97 -1.61
CA VAL A 120 11.79 -13.25 -0.67
C VAL A 120 11.91 -13.97 0.67
N LYS A 121 12.25 -13.25 1.76
CA LYS A 121 12.40 -13.80 3.13
C LYS A 121 11.05 -14.26 3.73
N ILE A 122 10.30 -15.08 3.00
CA ILE A 122 9.02 -15.64 3.40
C ILE A 122 9.32 -16.84 4.30
N SER A 123 8.76 -16.86 5.49
CA SER A 123 8.82 -18.03 6.36
C SER A 123 8.12 -19.21 5.69
N LYS A 124 8.76 -20.38 5.67
CA LYS A 124 8.09 -21.62 5.27
C LYS A 124 6.93 -21.84 6.23
N CYS A 125 5.69 -21.94 5.73
CA CYS A 125 4.62 -22.51 6.52
C CYS A 125 4.98 -23.98 6.79
N CYS A 126 5.22 -24.33 8.05
CA CYS A 126 5.23 -25.72 8.47
C CYS A 126 3.79 -26.22 8.39
N GLY A 127 3.52 -27.11 7.44
CA GLY A 127 2.29 -27.89 7.39
C GLY A 127 2.33 -29.04 8.37
#